data_AF-A0A6C0CVB1-F1
#
_entry.id   AF-A0A6C0CVB1-F1
#
_cell.length_a   1.000
_cell.length_b   1.000
_cell.length_c   1.000
_cell.angle_alpha   90.00
_cell.angle_beta   90.00
_cell.angle_gamma   90.00
#
_symmetry.space_group_name_H-M   'P 1'
#
loop_
_entity.id
_entity.type
_entity.pdbx_description
1 polymer ?
#
loop_
_entity_poly.entity_id
_entity_poly.type
_entity_poly.pdbx_seq_one_letter_code
_entity_poly.pdbx_strand_id
1 'polypeptide(L)' 'MYTYLLLTAATFYLVAFVLAVPAVGPLPSPVVKSLLFVGVHVLVHKMLKGMRK' A
#
# COMPACT_ATOMS: atom_id res chain seq x y z
N MET A 1 15.57 -3.56 -8.68
CA MET A 1 15.04 -2.29 -8.12
C MET A 1 13.80 -1.82 -8.84
N TYR A 2 13.75 -1.86 -10.18
CA TYR A 2 12.56 -1.50 -10.97
C TYR A 2 11.29 -2.28 -10.61
N THR A 3 11.38 -3.60 -10.40
CA THR A 3 10.23 -4.44 -10.02
C THR A 3 9.63 -4.00 -8.67
N TYR A 4 10.47 -3.54 -7.76
CA TYR A 4 10.06 -3.07 -6.44
C TYR A 4 9.30 -1.74 -6.53
N LEU A 5 9.80 -0.83 -7.37
CA LEU A 5 9.12 0.44 -7.69
C LEU A 5 7.79 0.21 -8.42
N LEU A 6 7.75 -0.72 -9.37
CA LEU A 6 6.51 -1.08 -10.09
C LEU A 6 5.46 -1.67 -9.14
N LEU A 7 5.86 -2.58 -8.26
CA LEU A 7 4.96 -3.18 -7.27
C LEU A 7 4.41 -2.14 -6.29
N THR A 8 5.25 -1.16 -5.95
CA THR A 8 4.88 -0.01 -5.11
C THR A 8 3.90 0.92 -5.82
N ALA A 9 4.14 1.24 -7.10
CA ALA A 9 3.23 2.06 -7.89
C ALA A 9 1.88 1.35 -8.10
N ALA A 10 1.89 0.04 -8.35
CA ALA A 10 0.68 -0.77 -8.53
C ALA A 10 -0.16 -0.83 -7.25
N THR A 11 0.47 -1.04 -6.09
CA THR A 11 -0.23 -1.03 -4.79
C THR A 11 -0.77 0.35 -4.44
N PHE A 12 -0.04 1.42 -4.77
CA PHE A 12 -0.55 2.78 -4.60
C PHE A 12 -1.78 3.03 -5.47
N TYR A 13 -1.72 2.65 -6.75
CA TYR A 13 -2.83 2.85 -7.69
C TYR A 13 -4.09 2.09 -7.26
N LEU A 14 -3.96 0.82 -6.84
CA LEU A 14 -5.08 0.02 -6.34
C LEU A 14 -5.75 0.65 -5.10
N VAL A 15 -4.95 1.11 -4.13
CA VAL A 15 -5.49 1.69 -2.89
C VAL A 15 -6.06 3.10 -3.12
N ALA A 16 -5.40 3.91 -3.96
CA ALA A 16 -5.81 5.27 -4.24
C ALA A 16 -7.07 5.33 -5.13
N PHE A 17 -7.14 4.54 -6.20
CA PHE A 17 -8.15 4.70 -7.25
C PHE A 17 -9.16 3.56 -7.35
N VAL A 18 -8.79 2.33 -7.01
CA VAL A 18 -9.67 1.16 -7.20
C VAL A 18 -10.47 0.83 -5.96
N LEU A 19 -9.87 0.97 -4.77
CA LEU A 19 -10.55 0.71 -3.52
C LEU A 19 -11.34 1.94 -3.06
N ALA A 20 -12.67 1.81 -3.05
CA ALA A 20 -13.56 2.72 -2.35
C ALA A 20 -13.43 2.46 -0.84
N VAL A 21 -12.42 3.08 -0.22
CA VAL A 21 -12.19 2.97 1.22
C VAL A 21 -13.05 4.02 1.94
N PRO A 22 -14.06 3.59 2.73
CA PRO A 22 -14.86 4.50 3.51
C PRO A 22 -14.01 5.17 4.60
N ALA A 23 -14.41 6.37 5.02
CA ALA A 23 -13.83 6.99 6.21
C ALA A 23 -14.12 6.11 7.44
N VAL A 24 -13.14 5.97 8.33
CA VAL A 24 -13.26 5.14 9.55
C VAL A 24 -13.21 6.06 10.76
N GLY A 25 -14.37 6.26 11.41
CA GLY A 25 -14.49 7.15 12.56
C GLY A 25 -14.07 8.60 12.22
N PRO A 26 -13.16 9.22 12.99
CA PRO A 26 -12.68 10.59 12.72
C PRO A 26 -11.63 10.68 11.60
N LEU A 27 -11.18 9.55 11.04
CA LEU A 27 -10.14 9.53 10.02
C LEU A 27 -10.74 9.74 8.62
N PRO A 28 -10.36 10.82 7.91
CA PRO A 28 -10.85 11.06 6.57
C PRO A 28 -10.29 10.02 5.59
N SER A 29 -11.08 9.67 4.56
CA SER A 29 -10.75 8.62 3.57
C SER A 29 -9.32 8.69 3.00
N PRO A 30 -8.73 9.86 2.67
CA PRO A 30 -7.35 9.95 2.19
C PRO A 30 -6.31 9.43 3.20
N VAL A 31 -6.55 9.64 4.49
CA VAL A 31 -5.67 9.19 5.58
C VAL A 31 -5.76 7.68 5.75
N VAL A 32 -6.98 7.12 5.67
CA VAL A 32 -7.17 5.66 5.74
C VAL A 32 -6.49 4.96 4.56
N LYS A 33 -6.62 5.52 3.35
CA LYS A 33 -5.95 5.01 2.14
C LYS A 33 -4.43 5.05 2.25
N SER A 34 -3.86 6.13 2.78
CA SER A 34 -2.40 6.24 2.94
C SER A 34 -1.86 5.28 4.00
N LEU A 35 -2.59 5.06 5.11
CA LEU A 35 -2.23 4.05 6.11
C LEU A 35 -2.27 2.63 5.54
N LEU A 36 -3.31 2.30 4.76
CA LEU A 36 -3.41 1.00 4.06
C LEU A 36 -2.25 0.80 3.09
N PHE A 37 -1.92 1.82 2.30
CA PHE A 37 -0.80 1.77 1.37
C PHE A 37 0.53 1.52 2.10
N VAL A 38 0.81 2.26 3.17
CA VAL A 38 2.03 2.09 3.97
C VAL A 38 2.10 0.67 4.56
N GLY A 39 0.99 0.18 5.13
CA GLY A 39 0.92 -1.17 5.68
C GLY A 39 1.22 -2.25 4.65
N VAL A 40 0.55 -2.19 3.49
CA VAL A 40 0.76 -3.14 2.38
C VAL A 40 2.18 -3.04 1.84
N HIS A 41 2.69 -1.81 1.64
CA HIS A 41 4.04 -1.59 1.12
C HIS A 41 5.12 -2.16 2.05
N VAL A 42 5.00 -1.95 3.36
CA VAL A 42 5.94 -2.50 4.35
C VAL A 42 5.84 -4.03 4.44
N LEU A 43 4.64 -4.59 4.37
CA LEU A 43 4.43 -6.03 4.37
C LEU A 43 5.11 -6.68 3.16
N VAL A 44 4.86 -6.14 1.96
CA VAL A 44 5.47 -6.58 0.71
C VAL A 44 7.00 -6.42 0.75
N HIS A 45 7.50 -5.32 1.33
CA HIS A 45 8.93 -5.13 1.55
C HIS A 45 9.54 -6.25 2.37
N LYS A 46 8.91 -6.57 3.51
CA LYS A 46 9.37 -7.60 4.43
C LYS A 46 9.32 -9.00 3.80
N MET A 47 8.26 -9.33 3.07
CA MET A 47 8.14 -10.62 2.37
C MET A 47 9.21 -10.79 1.28
N LEU A 48 9.43 -9.76 0.45
CA LEU A 48 10.48 -9.80 -0.58
C LEU A 48 11.89 -9.85 0.02
N LYS A 49 12.12 -9.13 1.13
CA LYS A 49 13.39 -9.21 1.85
C LYS A 49 13.60 -10.58 2.49
N GLY A 50 12.53 -11.24 2.93
CA GLY A 50 12.56 -12.60 3.49
C GLY A 50 12.86 -13.67 2.45
N MET A 51 12.28 -13.59 1.24
CA MET A 51 12.55 -14.54 0.15
C MET A 51 13.92 -14.39 -0.53
N ARG A 52 14.63 -13.29 -0.26
CA ARG A 52 15.95 -13.02 -0.83
C ARG A 52 17.11 -13.53 0.04
N LYS A 53 16.79 -14.22 1.14
CA LYS A 53 17.72 -15.04 1.93
C LYS A 53 17.59 -16.49 1.48
#